data_AF-A0A4C1ZQW4-F1
#
_entry.id   AF-A0A4C1ZQW4-F1
#
_cell.length_a   1.000
_cell.length_b   1.000
_cell.length_c   1.000
_cell.angle_alpha   90.00
_cell.angle_beta   90.00
_cell.angle_gamma   90.00
#
_symmetry.space_group_name_H-M   'P 1'
#
loop_
_entity.id
_entity.type
_entity.pdbx_description
1 polymer ?
#
loop_
_entity_poly.entity_id
_entity_poly.type
_entity_poly.pdbx_seq_one_letter_code
_entity_poly.pdbx_strand_id
1 'polypeptide(L)'
;MLDRLRLGESFASISRLFNVNESTVRSIKKSEDKIRSSVASTSLSAKIVRDPAIEKMEVALSLWIEDRNQKRVPLSGPMVREKAKRLYAHFKEPDGSFSDFKALLVLDNAPGHPRELETMHPNIKVTFLPPNTTALLQPMDQGIIQAFKLYYIRRTFKITLDNMECNPDMNTMECWKKFDIAKCIVNIKESLE
;
A
#
# COMPACT_ATOMS: atom_id res chain seq x y z
N MET A 1 -35.70 -8.48 8.02
CA MET A 1 -36.77 -9.49 8.08
C MET A 1 -38.07 -8.91 8.68
N LEU A 2 -38.07 -8.47 9.94
CA LEU A 2 -39.27 -7.88 10.60
C LEU A 2 -39.81 -6.63 9.91
N ASP A 3 -38.95 -5.78 9.35
CA ASP A 3 -39.38 -4.60 8.59
C ASP A 3 -40.06 -4.96 7.27
N ARG A 4 -39.64 -6.05 6.60
CA ARG A 4 -40.29 -6.55 5.37
C ARG A 4 -41.68 -7.12 5.65
N LEU A 5 -41.87 -7.78 6.80
CA LEU A 5 -43.19 -8.16 7.30
C LEU A 5 -44.07 -6.94 7.60
N ARG A 6 -43.49 -5.83 8.08
CA ARG A 6 -44.21 -4.57 8.31
C ARG A 6 -44.62 -3.88 7.01
N LEU A 7 -43.83 -4.04 5.95
CA LEU A 7 -44.13 -3.58 4.58
C LEU A 7 -45.14 -4.48 3.84
N GLY A 8 -45.66 -5.54 4.49
CA GLY A 8 -46.72 -6.39 3.94
C GLY A 8 -46.24 -7.58 3.13
N GLU A 9 -44.94 -7.89 3.09
CA GLU A 9 -44.46 -9.13 2.46
C GLU A 9 -44.99 -10.37 3.21
N SER A 10 -45.36 -11.41 2.46
CA SER A 10 -45.90 -12.65 3.04
C SER A 10 -44.84 -13.47 3.79
N PHE A 11 -45.29 -14.25 4.78
CA PHE A 11 -44.43 -15.17 5.53
C PHE A 11 -43.75 -16.20 4.62
N ALA A 12 -44.45 -16.71 3.62
CA ALA A 12 -43.91 -17.67 2.66
C ALA A 12 -42.81 -17.05 1.77
N SER A 13 -42.99 -15.80 1.33
CA SER A 13 -41.98 -15.06 0.56
C SER A 13 -40.71 -14.86 1.36
N ILE A 14 -40.84 -14.47 2.64
CA ILE A 14 -39.72 -14.23 3.54
C ILE A 14 -39.03 -15.55 3.94
N SER A 15 -39.79 -16.61 4.17
CA SER A 15 -39.27 -17.96 4.42
C SER A 15 -38.33 -18.42 3.30
N ARG A 16 -38.79 -18.31 2.04
CA ARG A 16 -37.98 -18.65 0.86
C ARG A 16 -36.76 -17.75 0.71
N LEU A 17 -36.93 -16.45 0.89
CA LEU A 17 -35.87 -15.46 0.72
C LEU A 17 -34.73 -15.64 1.73
N PHE A 18 -35.06 -15.91 2.99
CA PHE A 18 -34.07 -16.07 4.06
C PHE A 18 -33.70 -17.54 4.31
N ASN A 19 -34.22 -18.46 3.50
CA ASN A 19 -34.02 -19.92 3.61
C ASN A 19 -34.27 -20.45 5.04
N VAL A 20 -35.39 -20.06 5.65
CA VAL A 20 -35.79 -20.45 7.02
C VAL A 20 -37.22 -20.91 7.04
N ASN A 21 -37.53 -21.92 7.86
CA ASN A 21 -38.89 -22.45 7.97
C ASN A 21 -39.91 -21.35 8.34
N GLU A 22 -41.10 -21.41 7.75
CA GLU A 22 -42.13 -20.40 7.98
C GLU A 22 -42.56 -20.34 9.46
N SER A 23 -42.54 -21.48 10.16
CA SER A 23 -42.74 -21.56 11.62
C SER A 23 -41.71 -20.74 12.40
N THR A 24 -40.46 -20.70 11.95
CA THR A 24 -39.40 -19.86 12.51
C THR A 24 -39.68 -18.39 12.25
N VAL A 25 -40.09 -18.02 11.03
CA VAL A 25 -40.45 -16.62 10.69
C VAL A 25 -41.59 -16.11 11.59
N ARG A 26 -42.63 -16.92 11.81
CA ARG A 26 -43.75 -16.58 12.70
C ARG A 26 -43.31 -16.45 14.16
N SER A 27 -42.42 -17.33 14.61
CA SER A 27 -41.87 -17.28 15.98
C SER A 27 -41.02 -16.02 16.21
N ILE A 28 -40.23 -15.61 15.22
CA ILE A 28 -39.45 -14.37 15.24
C ILE A 28 -40.38 -13.15 15.26
N LYS A 29 -41.43 -13.12 14.44
CA LYS A 29 -42.45 -12.06 14.44
C LYS A 29 -43.14 -11.93 15.79
N LYS A 30 -43.46 -13.05 16.44
CA LYS A 30 -44.06 -13.07 17.79
C LYS A 30 -43.15 -12.45 18.87
N SER A 31 -41.83 -12.47 18.64
CA SER A 31 -40.84 -11.91 19.57
C SER A 31 -40.36 -10.50 19.16
N GLU A 32 -41.05 -9.84 18.21
CA GLU A 32 -40.64 -8.56 17.62
C GLU A 32 -40.38 -7.48 18.65
N ASP A 33 -41.29 -7.26 19.60
CA ASP A 33 -41.16 -6.17 20.58
C ASP A 33 -39.93 -6.33 21.48
N LYS A 34 -39.63 -7.57 21.90
CA LYS A 34 -38.42 -7.89 22.69
C LYS A 34 -37.14 -7.67 21.87
N ILE A 35 -37.15 -8.10 20.60
CA ILE A 35 -36.01 -7.91 19.69
C ILE A 35 -35.79 -6.42 19.44
N ARG A 36 -36.85 -5.66 19.17
CA ARG A 36 -36.75 -4.21 18.92
C ARG A 36 -36.35 -3.44 20.17
N SER A 37 -36.85 -3.81 21.35
CA SER A 37 -36.43 -3.23 22.64
C SER A 37 -34.94 -3.51 22.93
N SER A 38 -34.47 -4.73 22.66
CA SER A 38 -33.04 -5.09 22.77
C SER A 38 -32.16 -4.33 21.77
N VAL A 39 -32.65 -4.09 20.55
CA VAL A 39 -31.92 -3.31 19.53
C VAL A 39 -31.92 -1.81 19.87
N ALA A 40 -33.00 -1.28 20.44
CA ALA A 40 -33.07 0.12 20.86
C ALA A 40 -32.18 0.41 22.08
N SER A 41 -32.04 -0.56 22.99
CA SER A 41 -31.10 -0.50 24.12
C SER A 41 -29.64 -0.77 23.72
N THR A 42 -29.42 -1.33 22.52
CA THR A 42 -28.10 -1.40 21.89
C THR A 42 -27.92 -0.14 21.05
N SER A 43 -27.41 0.93 21.63
CA SER A 43 -27.15 2.18 20.90
C SER A 43 -26.31 1.91 19.64
N LEU A 44 -26.94 2.03 18.46
CA LEU A 44 -26.26 2.07 17.15
C LEU A 44 -25.48 3.39 16.93
N SER A 45 -25.25 4.16 18.00
CA SER A 45 -24.48 5.41 18.03
C SER A 45 -23.20 5.33 18.85
N ALA A 46 -22.73 4.14 19.21
CA ALA A 46 -21.30 3.99 19.39
C ALA A 46 -20.67 4.11 17.99
N LYS A 47 -20.24 5.32 17.61
CA LYS A 47 -19.04 5.41 16.77
C LYS A 47 -17.98 4.64 17.53
N ILE A 48 -17.82 3.35 17.22
CA ILE A 48 -16.57 2.66 17.50
C ILE A 48 -15.59 3.41 16.60
N VAL A 49 -14.98 4.45 17.15
CA VAL A 49 -13.71 4.93 16.66
C VAL A 49 -12.83 3.70 16.78
N ARG A 50 -12.65 2.98 15.67
CA ARG A 50 -11.76 1.83 15.65
C ARG A 50 -10.41 2.35 16.11
N ASP A 51 -9.89 1.78 17.19
CA ASP A 51 -8.58 2.12 17.69
C ASP A 51 -7.59 1.93 16.52
N PRO A 52 -6.92 2.99 16.02
CA PRO A 52 -6.01 2.89 14.89
C PRO A 52 -4.90 1.86 15.10
N ALA A 53 -4.58 1.53 16.35
CA ALA A 53 -3.64 0.46 16.70
C ALA A 53 -4.16 -0.93 16.33
N ILE A 54 -5.48 -1.15 16.39
CA ILE A 54 -6.12 -2.41 15.95
C ILE A 54 -5.97 -2.55 14.45
N GLU A 55 -6.26 -1.50 13.68
CA GLU A 55 -6.18 -1.56 12.21
C GLU A 55 -4.74 -1.81 11.73
N LYS A 56 -3.76 -1.11 12.31
CA LYS A 56 -2.32 -1.34 12.04
C LYS A 56 -1.90 -2.76 12.41
N MET A 57 -2.40 -3.28 13.54
CA MET A 57 -2.14 -4.65 13.98
C MET A 57 -2.72 -5.68 13.02
N GLU A 58 -3.95 -5.50 12.52
CA GLU A 58 -4.59 -6.42 11.58
C GLU A 58 -3.84 -6.52 10.25
N VAL A 59 -3.41 -5.38 9.70
CA VAL A 59 -2.61 -5.35 8.46
C VAL A 59 -1.27 -6.04 8.67
N ALA A 60 -0.54 -5.70 9.74
CA ALA A 60 0.75 -6.31 10.03
C ALA A 60 0.66 -7.81 10.35
N LEU A 61 -0.43 -8.25 11.01
CA LEU A 61 -0.67 -9.65 11.31
C LEU A 61 -0.98 -10.45 10.04
N SER A 62 -1.72 -9.87 9.09
CA SER A 62 -2.03 -10.50 7.81
C SER A 62 -0.77 -10.72 6.97
N LEU A 63 0.07 -9.69 6.83
CA LEU A 63 1.38 -9.80 6.16
C LEU A 63 2.29 -10.84 6.81
N TRP A 64 2.28 -10.91 8.15
CA TRP A 64 3.06 -11.93 8.87
C TRP A 64 2.53 -13.35 8.65
N ILE A 65 1.22 -13.55 8.60
CA ILE A 65 0.61 -14.86 8.29
C ILE A 65 0.98 -15.28 6.86
N GLU A 66 0.91 -14.36 5.90
CA GLU A 66 1.30 -14.62 4.50
C GLU A 66 2.78 -15.03 4.39
N ASP A 67 3.70 -14.31 5.05
CA ASP A 67 5.13 -14.68 5.11
C ASP A 67 5.36 -16.08 5.69
N ARG A 68 4.64 -16.42 6.77
CA ARG A 68 4.73 -17.75 7.39
C ARG A 68 4.20 -18.87 6.49
N ASN A 69 3.10 -18.61 5.78
CA ASN A 69 2.53 -19.54 4.81
C ASN A 69 3.50 -19.79 3.64
N GLN A 70 4.12 -18.74 3.10
CA GLN A 70 5.13 -18.86 2.05
C GLN A 70 6.34 -19.69 2.50
N LYS A 71 6.78 -19.51 3.76
CA LYS A 71 7.88 -20.27 4.38
C LYS A 71 7.49 -21.67 4.85
N ARG A 72 6.25 -22.11 4.62
CA ARG A 72 5.70 -23.41 5.05
C ARG A 72 5.88 -23.67 6.56
N VAL A 73 5.84 -22.62 7.37
CA VAL A 73 5.92 -22.76 8.83
C VAL A 73 4.50 -22.98 9.37
N PRO A 74 4.22 -24.07 10.10
CA PRO A 74 2.89 -24.33 10.62
C PRO A 74 2.46 -23.24 11.61
N LEU A 75 1.28 -22.65 11.35
CA LEU A 75 0.67 -21.63 12.20
C LEU A 75 -0.26 -22.28 13.22
N SER A 76 -0.06 -21.98 14.50
CA SER A 76 -0.97 -22.39 15.57
C SER A 76 -1.75 -21.18 16.09
N GLY A 77 -3.01 -21.40 16.52
CA GLY A 77 -3.85 -20.36 17.12
C GLY A 77 -3.16 -19.59 18.26
N PRO A 78 -2.45 -20.27 19.20
CA PRO A 78 -1.66 -19.60 20.23
C PRO A 78 -0.56 -18.69 19.68
N MET A 79 0.13 -19.10 18.61
CA MET A 79 1.22 -18.32 18.02
C MET A 79 0.69 -17.05 17.32
N VAL A 80 -0.44 -17.16 16.62
CA VAL A 80 -1.12 -16.01 16.01
C VAL A 80 -1.59 -15.03 17.08
N ARG A 81 -2.21 -15.54 18.16
CA ARG A 81 -2.68 -14.71 19.29
C ARG A 81 -1.54 -13.98 19.98
N GLU A 82 -0.42 -14.66 20.21
CA GLU A 82 0.78 -14.06 20.82
C GLU A 82 1.37 -12.97 19.92
N LYS A 83 1.44 -13.21 18.61
CA LYS A 83 1.90 -12.20 17.64
C LYS A 83 0.97 -10.99 17.59
N ALA A 84 -0.34 -11.21 17.58
CA ALA A 84 -1.35 -10.15 17.61
C ALA A 84 -1.21 -9.26 18.85
N LYS A 85 -1.04 -9.86 20.04
CA LYS A 85 -0.80 -9.12 21.28
C LYS A 85 0.46 -8.25 21.21
N ARG A 86 1.56 -8.78 20.67
CA ARG A 86 2.82 -8.03 20.53
C ARG A 86 2.69 -6.85 19.55
N LEU A 87 2.06 -7.08 18.40
CA LEU A 87 1.81 -6.03 17.41
C LEU A 87 0.86 -4.97 17.98
N TYR A 88 -0.21 -5.38 18.66
CA TYR A 88 -1.13 -4.45 19.29
C TYR A 88 -0.46 -3.60 20.36
N ALA A 89 0.36 -4.21 21.24
CA ALA A 89 1.14 -3.46 22.22
C ALA A 89 2.03 -2.42 21.54
N HIS A 90 2.76 -2.82 20.49
CA HIS A 90 3.63 -1.92 19.73
C HIS A 90 2.89 -0.73 19.10
N PHE A 91 1.67 -0.94 18.60
CA PHE A 91 0.87 0.13 17.98
C PHE A 91 0.01 0.93 18.97
N LYS A 92 -0.26 0.39 20.16
CA LYS A 92 -1.09 1.02 21.21
C LYS A 92 -0.28 1.95 22.11
N GLU A 93 1.02 1.75 22.21
CA GLU A 93 1.85 2.70 22.96
C GLU A 93 1.63 4.12 22.39
N PRO A 94 1.26 5.10 23.24
CA PRO A 94 0.97 6.46 22.82
C PRO A 94 2.27 7.10 22.35
N ASP A 95 2.57 6.94 21.07
CA ASP A 95 3.64 7.60 20.32
C ASP A 95 4.96 7.76 21.10
N GLY A 96 5.38 6.71 21.79
CA GLY A 96 6.59 6.70 22.62
C GLY A 96 7.86 6.27 21.87
N SER A 97 7.80 6.15 20.53
CA SER A 97 8.94 5.93 19.64
C SER A 97 8.47 5.84 18.16
N PHE A 98 7.67 6.80 17.65
CA PHE A 98 8.02 7.23 16.30
C PHE A 98 9.34 7.96 16.48
N SER A 99 10.44 7.24 16.23
CA SER A 99 11.79 7.78 16.30
C SER A 99 11.82 9.21 15.78
N ASP A 100 12.48 10.11 16.52
CA ASP A 100 12.56 11.58 16.34
C ASP A 100 13.09 12.06 14.97
N PHE A 101 13.01 11.23 13.94
CA PHE A 101 13.38 11.60 12.59
C PHE A 101 12.24 12.34 11.88
N LYS A 102 12.63 13.40 11.19
CA LYS A 102 11.78 14.22 10.33
C LYS A 102 11.70 13.66 8.91
N ALA A 103 12.66 12.83 8.48
CA ALA A 103 12.68 12.18 7.18
C ALA A 103 13.24 10.75 7.23
N LEU A 104 12.70 9.86 6.39
CA LEU A 104 13.20 8.49 6.18
C LEU A 104 13.86 8.40 4.80
N LEU A 105 15.12 8.00 4.76
CA LEU A 105 15.85 7.70 3.54
C LEU A 105 15.96 6.19 3.37
N VAL A 106 15.40 5.66 2.28
CA VAL A 106 15.46 4.24 1.94
C VAL A 106 16.53 4.03 0.87
N LEU A 107 17.57 3.25 1.20
CA LEU A 107 18.70 2.97 0.30
C LEU A 107 18.71 1.49 -0.10
N ASP A 108 19.35 1.18 -1.24
CA ASP A 108 19.64 -0.19 -1.62
C ASP A 108 20.95 -0.68 -0.95
N ASN A 109 21.30 -1.96 -1.14
CA ASN A 109 22.54 -2.52 -0.58
C ASN A 109 23.76 -2.35 -1.51
N ALA A 110 23.82 -1.26 -2.29
CA ALA A 110 24.98 -1.03 -3.14
C ALA A 110 26.29 -0.91 -2.31
N PRO A 111 27.42 -1.48 -2.75
CA PRO A 111 28.69 -1.44 -2.01
C PRO A 111 29.21 -0.04 -1.70
N GLY A 112 28.75 0.98 -2.45
CA GLY A 112 29.09 2.38 -2.24
C GLY A 112 28.28 3.08 -1.16
N HIS A 113 27.34 2.41 -0.48
CA HIS A 113 26.54 2.99 0.59
C HIS A 113 27.10 2.59 1.97
N PRO A 114 27.73 3.53 2.70
CA PRO A 114 28.27 3.26 4.04
C PRO A 114 27.13 2.95 5.03
N ARG A 115 27.34 1.98 5.92
CA ARG A 115 26.34 1.63 6.95
C ARG A 115 26.26 2.69 8.05
N GLU A 116 27.30 3.49 8.18
CA GLU A 116 27.40 4.60 9.12
C GLU A 116 26.31 5.67 8.88
N LEU A 117 25.72 5.70 7.67
CA LEU A 117 24.61 6.60 7.32
C LEU A 117 23.39 6.44 8.24
N GLU A 118 23.13 5.25 8.78
CA GLU A 118 21.98 4.99 9.66
C GLU A 118 21.93 5.87 10.90
N THR A 119 23.09 6.35 11.36
CA THR A 119 23.25 7.11 12.60
C THR A 119 23.77 8.53 12.36
N MET A 120 23.96 8.93 11.10
CA MET A 120 24.63 10.18 10.75
C MET A 120 23.89 11.44 11.21
N HIS A 121 22.55 11.40 11.24
CA HIS A 121 21.76 12.59 11.53
C HIS A 121 20.55 12.26 12.41
N PRO A 122 20.33 12.97 13.53
CA PRO A 122 19.27 12.63 14.49
C PRO A 122 17.87 12.75 13.90
N ASN A 123 17.68 13.65 12.93
CA ASN A 123 16.38 13.85 12.29
C ASN A 123 16.20 13.07 10.97
N ILE A 124 17.18 12.27 10.53
CA ILE A 124 17.06 11.51 9.28
C ILE A 124 17.37 10.06 9.59
N LYS A 125 16.35 9.20 9.51
CA LYS A 125 16.54 7.77 9.62
C LYS A 125 16.91 7.23 8.25
N VAL A 126 17.99 6.46 8.18
CA VAL A 126 18.36 5.73 6.97
C VAL A 126 18.03 4.26 7.20
N THR A 127 17.42 3.62 6.22
CA THR A 127 17.14 2.18 6.24
C THR A 127 17.54 1.55 4.93
N PHE A 128 18.21 0.41 5.00
CA PHE A 128 18.59 -0.36 3.83
C PHE A 128 17.50 -1.37 3.48
N LEU A 129 17.21 -1.48 2.18
CA LEU A 129 16.35 -2.54 1.67
C LEU A 129 16.99 -3.91 1.89
N PRO A 130 16.20 -4.99 1.95
CA PRO A 130 16.75 -6.33 1.95
C PRO A 130 17.64 -6.59 0.71
N PRO A 131 18.62 -7.51 0.79
CA PRO A 131 19.41 -7.90 -0.36
C PRO A 131 18.51 -8.43 -1.49
N ASN A 132 18.86 -8.12 -2.74
CA ASN A 132 18.18 -8.60 -3.95
C ASN A 132 16.71 -8.18 -4.10
N THR A 133 16.25 -7.14 -3.41
CA THR A 133 14.87 -6.63 -3.56
C THR A 133 14.79 -5.31 -4.33
N THR A 134 15.89 -4.77 -4.86
CA THR A 134 15.94 -3.44 -5.48
C THR A 134 14.90 -3.29 -6.61
N ALA A 135 14.86 -4.22 -7.57
CA ALA A 135 13.90 -4.18 -8.67
C ALA A 135 12.43 -4.23 -8.22
N LEU A 136 12.14 -4.88 -7.10
CA LEU A 136 10.78 -5.04 -6.59
C LEU A 136 10.35 -3.92 -5.66
N LEU A 137 11.28 -3.32 -4.90
CA LEU A 137 10.94 -2.39 -3.81
C LEU A 137 11.45 -0.97 -4.05
N GLN A 138 12.46 -0.76 -4.90
CA GLN A 138 12.91 0.60 -5.21
C GLN A 138 12.04 1.23 -6.29
N PRO A 139 11.39 2.38 -6.00
CA PRO A 139 10.64 3.12 -7.00
C PRO A 139 11.48 3.52 -8.22
N MET A 140 12.79 3.72 -8.01
CA MET A 140 13.75 3.99 -9.09
C MET A 140 13.72 2.91 -10.17
N ASP A 141 13.79 1.65 -9.77
CA ASP A 141 13.78 0.50 -10.69
C ASP A 141 12.37 0.13 -11.18
N GLN A 142 11.32 0.52 -10.46
CA GLN A 142 9.93 0.26 -10.82
C GLN A 142 9.36 1.18 -11.92
N GLY A 143 10.17 2.04 -12.50
CA GLY A 143 9.74 2.82 -13.67
C GLY A 143 10.31 4.22 -13.76
N ILE A 144 10.82 4.80 -12.66
CA ILE A 144 11.40 6.15 -12.71
C ILE A 144 12.63 6.17 -13.64
N ILE A 145 13.55 5.20 -13.50
CA ILE A 145 14.72 5.08 -14.39
C ILE A 145 14.27 4.83 -15.83
N GLN A 146 13.26 3.99 -16.03
CA GLN A 146 12.75 3.70 -17.37
C GLN A 146 12.16 4.95 -18.03
N ALA A 147 11.31 5.69 -17.31
CA ALA A 147 10.70 6.93 -17.77
C ALA A 147 11.77 7.98 -18.07
N PHE A 148 12.75 8.16 -17.19
CA PHE A 148 13.85 9.08 -17.40
C PHE A 148 14.63 8.75 -18.68
N LYS A 149 15.03 7.48 -18.87
CA LYS A 149 15.72 7.01 -20.08
C LYS A 149 14.87 7.27 -21.33
N LEU A 150 13.56 7.01 -21.26
CA LEU A 150 12.64 7.25 -22.37
C LEU A 150 12.61 8.72 -22.77
N TYR A 151 12.44 9.63 -21.81
CA TYR A 151 12.41 11.07 -22.08
C TYR A 151 13.73 11.57 -22.66
N TYR A 152 14.85 11.18 -22.05
CA TYR A 152 16.19 11.52 -22.51
C TYR A 152 16.44 11.06 -23.96
N ILE A 153 16.11 9.81 -24.26
CA ILE A 153 16.28 9.20 -25.59
C ILE A 153 15.38 9.90 -26.60
N ARG A 154 14.11 10.13 -26.27
CA ARG A 154 13.15 10.81 -27.16
C ARG A 154 13.65 12.19 -27.56
N ARG A 155 14.19 12.96 -26.61
CA ARG A 155 14.76 14.29 -26.90
C ARG A 155 16.06 14.20 -27.68
N THR A 156 16.94 13.24 -27.37
CA THR A 156 18.17 13.01 -28.14
C THR A 156 17.86 12.72 -29.61
N PHE A 157 16.83 11.91 -29.88
CA PHE A 157 16.37 11.65 -31.25
C PHE A 157 15.83 12.90 -31.91
N LYS A 158 15.03 13.71 -31.20
CA LYS A 158 14.54 15.00 -31.73
C LYS A 158 15.69 15.93 -32.12
N ILE A 159 16.68 16.12 -31.24
CA ILE A 159 17.88 16.92 -31.54
C ILE A 159 18.61 16.37 -32.77
N THR A 160 18.72 15.05 -32.90
CA THR A 160 19.38 14.42 -34.05
C THR A 160 18.61 14.69 -35.34
N LEU A 161 17.28 14.59 -35.30
CA LEU A 161 16.41 14.83 -36.45
C LEU A 161 16.44 16.30 -36.88
N ASP A 162 16.27 17.24 -35.94
CA ASP A 162 16.31 18.68 -36.20
C ASP A 162 17.64 19.08 -36.86
N ASN A 163 18.75 18.47 -36.41
CA ASN A 163 20.08 18.68 -36.98
C ASN A 163 20.21 18.16 -38.43
N MET A 164 19.55 17.06 -38.79
CA MET A 164 19.53 16.52 -40.15
C MET A 164 18.62 17.35 -41.07
N GLU A 165 17.51 17.86 -40.55
CA GLU A 165 16.62 18.75 -41.31
C GLU A 165 17.31 20.07 -41.63
N CYS A 166 18.10 20.62 -40.70
CA CYS A 166 18.88 21.84 -40.94
C CYS A 166 20.15 21.61 -41.79
N ASN A 167 20.67 20.38 -41.87
CA ASN A 167 21.83 20.03 -42.68
C ASN A 167 21.66 18.61 -43.29
N PRO A 168 21.12 18.51 -44.51
CA PRO A 168 20.76 17.23 -45.14
C PRO A 168 21.94 16.28 -45.38
N ASP A 169 23.17 16.79 -45.47
CA ASP A 169 24.37 15.98 -45.67
C ASP A 169 24.87 15.34 -44.36
N MET A 170 24.36 15.80 -43.20
CA MET A 170 24.79 15.34 -41.90
C MET A 170 24.13 14.01 -41.52
N ASN A 171 24.93 13.01 -41.16
CA ASN A 171 24.42 11.71 -40.72
C ASN A 171 24.35 11.56 -39.19
N THR A 172 23.72 10.47 -38.72
CA THR A 172 23.52 10.17 -37.29
C THR A 172 24.84 10.14 -36.51
N MET A 173 25.89 9.58 -37.11
CA MET A 173 27.19 9.41 -36.46
C MET A 173 27.89 10.76 -36.26
N GLU A 174 27.76 11.68 -37.22
CA GLU A 174 28.29 13.03 -37.11
C GLU A 174 27.55 13.87 -36.07
N CYS A 175 26.21 13.74 -36.00
CA CYS A 175 25.43 14.32 -34.90
C CYS A 175 25.91 13.80 -33.54
N TRP A 176 26.10 12.49 -33.41
CA TRP A 176 26.56 11.87 -32.15
C TRP A 176 27.97 12.30 -31.76
N LYS A 177 28.91 12.41 -32.72
CA LYS A 177 30.26 12.93 -32.47
C LYS A 177 30.27 14.36 -31.94
N LYS A 178 29.25 15.15 -32.27
CA LYS A 178 29.07 16.52 -31.76
C LYS A 178 28.33 16.56 -30.42
N PHE A 179 27.88 15.42 -29.88
CA PHE A 179 27.11 15.36 -28.63
C PHE A 179 28.07 15.28 -27.44
N ASP A 180 28.31 16.42 -26.79
CA ASP A 180 29.23 16.57 -25.66
C ASP A 180 28.49 16.61 -24.31
N ILE A 181 29.26 16.70 -23.21
CA ILE A 181 28.72 16.74 -21.85
C ILE A 181 27.81 17.95 -21.63
N ALA A 182 28.11 19.10 -22.26
CA ALA A 182 27.26 20.29 -22.13
C ALA A 182 25.87 20.01 -22.72
N LYS A 183 25.81 19.39 -23.91
CA LYS A 183 24.56 18.93 -24.52
C LYS A 183 23.85 17.86 -23.70
N CYS A 184 24.59 16.94 -23.06
CA CYS A 184 23.99 15.98 -22.13
C CYS A 184 23.23 16.70 -21.00
N ILE A 185 23.84 17.70 -20.36
CA ILE A 185 23.24 18.43 -19.23
C ILE A 185 22.00 19.20 -19.68
N VAL A 186 22.09 19.90 -20.81
CA VAL A 186 20.94 20.61 -21.40
C VAL A 186 19.83 19.62 -21.73
N ASN A 187 20.16 18.48 -22.34
CA ASN A 187 19.18 17.45 -22.69
C ASN A 187 18.48 16.88 -21.45
N ILE A 188 19.20 16.67 -20.34
CA ILE A 188 18.58 16.24 -19.07
C ILE A 188 17.56 17.26 -18.60
N LYS A 189 17.94 18.55 -18.54
CA LYS A 189 17.05 19.63 -18.10
C LYS A 189 15.78 19.68 -18.94
N GLU A 190 15.95 19.72 -20.25
CA GLU A 190 14.83 19.91 -21.19
C GLU A 190 14.04 18.62 -21.51
N SER A 191 14.47 17.46 -20.99
CA SER A 191 13.71 16.20 -21.08
C SER A 191 12.68 16.06 -19.97
N LEU A 192 12.80 16.87 -18.90
CA LEU A 192 11.93 16.86 -17.73
C LEU A 192 10.90 18.01 -17.73
N GLU A 193 11.00 18.92 -18.70
CA GLU A 193 10.06 20.03 -18.98
C GLU A 193 9.06 19.61 -20.08
#